data_AF-A0A7V0WYA3-F1
#
_entry.id   AF-A0A7V0WYA3-F1
#
_cell.length_a   1.000
_cell.length_b   1.000
_cell.length_c   1.000
_cell.angle_alpha   90.00
_cell.angle_beta   90.00
_cell.angle_gamma   90.00
#
_symmetry.space_group_name_H-M   'P 1'
#
loop_
_entity.id
_entity.type
_entity.pdbx_description
1 polymer ?
#
loop_
_entity_poly.entity_id
_entity_poly.type
_entity_poly.pdbx_seq_one_letter_code
_entity_poly.pdbx_strand_id
1 'polypeptide(L)' 'MYSSAFVVSVEAGQNGVPRAFNLQGAGWGHGVGYCQIGALGMALKGYSTEEIVLHYYPGSVLRKIY' A
#
# COMPACT_ATOMS: atom_id res chain seq x y z
N MET A 1 9.85 -7.50 -5.84
CA MET A 1 9.44 -6.55 -4.78
C MET A 1 7.94 -6.31 -4.91
N TYR A 2 7.21 -6.16 -3.80
CA TYR A 2 5.74 -6.09 -3.80
C TYR A 2 5.18 -4.68 -4.04
N SER A 3 5.97 -3.63 -3.83
CA SER A 3 5.62 -2.23 -4.07
C SER A 3 6.88 -1.42 -4.44
N SER A 4 6.73 -0.11 -4.67
CA SER A 4 7.87 0.82 -4.82
C SER A 4 8.37 1.39 -3.48
N ALA A 5 7.71 1.09 -2.36
CA ALA A 5 8.12 1.58 -1.05
C ALA A 5 9.07 0.57 -0.39
N PHE A 6 10.36 0.92 -0.30
CA PHE A 6 11.36 0.08 0.34
C PHE A 6 12.51 0.89 0.93
N VAL A 7 13.21 0.26 1.87
CA VAL A 7 14.50 0.73 2.40
C VAL A 7 15.60 -0.26 2.03
N VAL A 8 16.82 0.23 1.89
CA VAL A 8 18.00 -0.58 1.58
C VAL A 8 18.94 -0.55 2.78
N SER A 9 19.33 -1.73 3.26
CA SER A 9 20.46 -1.88 4.19
C SER A 9 21.59 -2.64 3.53
N VAL A 10 22.82 -2.26 3.87
CA VAL A 10 24.04 -2.81 3.26
C VAL A 10 24.69 -3.76 4.24
N GLU A 11 24.97 -4.98 3.79
CA GLU A 11 25.84 -5.90 4.51
C GLU A 11 27.29 -5.62 4.10
N ALA A 12 28.10 -5.18 5.06
CA ALA A 12 29.50 -4.87 4.81
C ALA A 12 30.27 -6.10 4.32
N GLY A 13 30.96 -5.96 3.19
CA GLY A 13 31.93 -6.94 2.71
C GLY A 13 33.37 -6.48 2.94
N GLN A 14 34.31 -7.06 2.21
CA GLN A 14 35.74 -6.73 2.34
C GLN A 14 36.13 -5.57 1.40
N ASN A 15 37.16 -4.81 1.80
CA ASN A 15 37.77 -3.76 0.97
C ASN A 15 36.78 -2.69 0.48
N GLY A 16 35.75 -2.37 1.27
CA GLY A 16 34.73 -1.39 0.91
C GLY A 16 33.72 -1.86 -0.13
N VAL A 17 33.79 -3.13 -0.57
CA VAL A 17 32.79 -3.74 -1.46
C VAL A 17 31.68 -4.35 -0.61
N PRO A 18 30.41 -3.94 -0.81
CA PRO A 18 29.26 -4.56 -0.15
C PRO A 18 29.16 -6.06 -0.44
N ARG A 19 28.88 -6.86 0.60
CA ARG A 19 28.63 -8.30 0.48
C ARG A 19 27.21 -8.57 -0.03
N ALA A 20 26.23 -7.80 0.45
CA ALA A 20 24.84 -7.90 0.04
C ALA A 20 24.10 -6.58 0.23
N PHE A 21 22.99 -6.45 -0.50
CA PHE A 21 21.99 -5.40 -0.28
C PHE A 21 20.68 -6.07 0.14
N ASN A 22 20.19 -5.71 1.32
CA ASN A 22 18.92 -6.18 1.83
C ASN A 22 17.86 -5.12 1.55
N LEU A 23 16.85 -5.47 0.75
CA LEU A 23 15.76 -4.58 0.39
C LEU A 23 14.52 -4.97 1.19
N GLN A 24 14.12 -4.12 2.13
CA GLN A 24 12.92 -4.33 2.94
C GLN A 24 11.79 -3.46 2.39
N GLY A 25 10.77 -4.09 1.81
CA GLY A 25 9.61 -3.40 1.24
C GLY A 25 8.46 -3.22 2.24
N ALA A 26 7.51 -2.33 1.91
CA ALA A 26 6.27 -2.13 2.64
C ALA A 26 5.07 -2.02 1.68
N GLY A 27 3.95 -2.65 2.05
CA GLY A 27 2.74 -2.69 1.22
C GLY A 27 2.84 -3.60 -0.01
N TRP A 28 1.73 -3.72 -0.74
CA TRP A 28 1.63 -4.56 -1.94
C TRP A 28 0.75 -3.87 -2.99
N GLY A 29 1.33 -3.55 -4.15
CA GLY A 29 0.69 -2.79 -5.23
C GLY A 29 1.28 -1.39 -5.40
N HIS A 30 0.64 -0.58 -6.24
CA HIS A 30 1.12 0.75 -6.64
C HIS A 30 0.73 1.87 -5.65
N GLY A 31 -0.12 1.59 -4.67
CA GLY A 31 -0.45 2.52 -3.58
C GLY A 31 -1.33 3.72 -3.97
N VAL A 32 -2.09 3.64 -5.06
CA VAL A 32 -2.99 4.71 -5.52
C VAL A 32 -4.44 4.23 -5.51
N GLY A 33 -5.35 5.07 -5.04
CA GLY A 33 -6.78 4.76 -4.99
C GLY A 33 -7.11 3.79 -3.85
N TYR A 34 -7.67 2.63 -4.18
CA TYR A 34 -8.33 1.75 -3.21
C TYR A 34 -7.42 0.68 -2.63
N CYS A 35 -7.19 0.70 -1.32
CA CYS A 35 -6.48 -0.37 -0.60
C CYS A 35 -7.47 -1.46 -0.16
N GLN A 36 -7.38 -2.65 -0.77
CA GLN A 36 -8.30 -3.77 -0.51
C GLN A 36 -8.30 -4.22 0.96
N ILE A 37 -7.11 -4.39 1.55
CA ILE A 37 -6.98 -4.82 2.95
C ILE A 37 -7.44 -3.71 3.91
N GLY A 38 -7.16 -2.45 3.58
CA GLY A 38 -7.65 -1.31 4.36
C GLY A 38 -9.18 -1.21 4.31
N ALA A 39 -9.79 -1.42 3.14
CA ALA A 39 -11.24 -1.48 2.98
C ALA A 39 -11.87 -2.64 3.76
N LEU A 40 -11.27 -3.83 3.75
CA LEU A 40 -11.69 -4.94 4.62
C LEU A 40 -11.64 -4.53 6.10
N GLY A 41 -10.57 -3.87 6.53
CA GLY A 41 -10.42 -3.37 7.89
C GLY A 41 -11.48 -2.33 8.27
N MET A 42 -11.91 -1.48 7.33
CA MET A 42 -13.03 -0.56 7.53
C MET A 42 -14.37 -1.31 7.59
N ALA A 43 -14.63 -2.25 6.67
CA ALA A 43 -15.86 -3.04 6.70
C ALA A 43 -16.02 -3.81 8.02
N LEU A 44 -14.94 -4.41 8.54
CA LEU A 44 -14.93 -5.09 9.83
C LEU A 44 -15.18 -4.15 11.03
N LYS A 45 -14.96 -2.85 10.87
CA LYS A 45 -15.27 -1.81 11.87
C LYS A 45 -16.68 -1.23 11.70
N GLY A 46 -17.46 -1.71 10.72
CA GLY A 46 -18.85 -1.31 10.51
C GLY A 46 -19.05 -0.11 9.58
N TYR A 47 -18.02 0.36 8.88
CA TYR A 47 -18.18 1.41 7.87
C TYR A 47 -18.97 0.87 6.67
N SER A 48 -19.87 1.70 6.15
CA SER A 48 -20.63 1.44 4.92
C SER A 48 -19.74 1.44 3.68
N THR A 49 -20.21 0.80 2.61
CA THR A 49 -19.53 0.81 1.31
C THR A 49 -19.28 2.24 0.82
N GLU A 50 -20.26 3.12 1.00
CA GLU A 50 -20.20 4.54 0.65
C GLU A 50 -19.05 5.24 1.36
N GLU A 51 -18.93 5.06 2.68
CA GLU A 51 -17.85 5.64 3.49
C GLU A 51 -16.47 5.11 3.09
N ILE A 52 -16.37 3.82 2.79
CA ILE A 52 -15.12 3.18 2.35
C ILE A 52 -14.68 3.75 1.00
N VAL A 53 -15.58 3.82 0.02
CA VAL A 53 -15.25 4.34 -1.31
C VAL A 53 -14.88 5.82 -1.24
N LEU A 54 -15.64 6.64 -0.49
CA LEU A 54 -15.35 8.07 -0.32
C LEU A 54 -14.04 8.34 0.41
N HIS A 55 -13.60 7.45 1.31
CA HIS A 55 -12.28 7.53 1.95
C HIS A 55 -11.14 7.40 0.93
N TYR A 56 -11.24 6.47 -0.03
CA TYR A 56 -10.20 6.24 -1.04
C TYR A 56 -10.32 7.14 -2.27
N TYR A 57 -11.50 7.68 -2.55
CA TYR A 57 -11.76 8.57 -3.68
C TYR A 57 -12.46 9.86 -3.21
N PRO A 58 -11.72 10.79 -2.56
CA PRO A 58 -12.29 12.02 -2.04
C PRO A 58 -12.92 12.87 -3.15
N GLY A 59 -14.11 13.42 -2.89
CA GLY A 59 -14.84 14.26 -3.85
C GLY A 59 -15.53 13.49 -4.99
N SER A 60 -15.46 12.15 -5.00
CA SER A 60 -16.24 11.33 -5.93
C SER A 60 -17.73 11.32 -5.57
N VAL A 61 -18.58 10.94 -6.53
CA VAL A 61 -20.04 10.86 -6.35
C VAL A 61 -20.50 9.49 -6.82
N LEU A 62 -21.22 8.76 -5.95
CA LEU A 62 -21.84 7.50 -6.30
C LEU A 62 -23.09 7.75 -7.15
N ARG A 63 -23.19 7.03 -8.28
CA ARG A 63 -24.32 7.11 -9.20
C ARG A 63 -24.81 5.72 -9.56
N LYS A 64 -26.12 5.50 -9.43
CA LYS A 64 -26.79 4.33 -9.99
C LYS A 64 -27.03 4.59 -11.47
N ILE A 65 -26.44 3.77 -12.33
CA ILE A 65 -26.47 3.92 -13.79
C ILE A 65 -27.58 3.09 -14.47
N TYR A 66 -28.21 2.17 -13.74
CA TYR A 66 -29.36 1.36 -14.15
C TYR A 66 -30.16 0.94 -12.92
#